data_AF-A0A388LE96-F1
#
_entry.id   AF-A0A388LE96-F1
#
_cell.length_a   1.000
_cell.length_b   1.000
_cell.length_c   1.000
_cell.angle_alpha   90.00
_cell.angle_beta   90.00
_cell.angle_gamma   90.00
#
_symmetry.space_group_name_H-M   'P 1'
#
loop_
_entity.id
_entity.type
_entity.pdbx_description
1 polymer ?
#
loop_
_entity_poly.entity_id
_entity_poly.type
_entity_poly.pdbx_seq_one_letter_code
_entity_poly.pdbx_strand_id
1 'polypeptide(L)'
;MDVDVISRKLALEGCMPVIKKAKELLRLCSIRFEGGLGVAESCKAVVCLELACSELQVPFDRQKAIRLSGSSEKPYTKALQTVQNALGIRYLTVHINLHK
;
A
#
# COMPACT_ATOMS: atom_id res chain seq x y z
N MET A 1 -1.32 9.71 8.01
CA MET A 1 -1.83 10.10 6.67
C MET A 1 -3.19 9.45 6.47
N ASP A 2 -4.20 10.23 6.09
CA ASP A 2 -5.54 9.70 5.81
C ASP A 2 -5.62 8.98 4.47
N VAL A 3 -6.23 7.79 4.47
CA VAL A 3 -6.45 6.96 3.27
C VAL A 3 -7.25 7.73 2.21
N ASP A 4 -8.22 8.56 2.62
CA ASP A 4 -9.06 9.36 1.71
C ASP A 4 -8.29 10.51 1.02
N VAL A 5 -7.19 10.98 1.60
CA VAL A 5 -6.34 12.00 0.96
C VAL A 5 -5.42 11.34 -0.05
N ILE A 6 -4.85 10.18 0.31
CA ILE A 6 -3.98 9.41 -0.58
C ILE A 6 -4.77 8.85 -1.76
N SER A 7 -5.98 8.32 -1.54
CA SER A 7 -6.82 7.77 -2.60
C SER A 7 -7.14 8.82 -3.68
N ARG A 8 -7.46 10.05 -3.28
CA ARG A 8 -7.63 11.19 -4.22
C ARG A 8 -6.36 11.51 -4.99
N LYS A 9 -5.21 11.57 -4.31
CA LYS A 9 -3.91 11.84 -4.97
C LYS A 9 -3.50 10.73 -5.95
N LEU A 10 -3.92 9.49 -5.70
CA LEU A 10 -3.69 8.32 -6.54
C LEU A 10 -4.81 8.07 -7.56
N ALA A 11 -5.79 8.98 -7.69
CA ALA A 11 -6.93 8.85 -8.60
C ALA A 11 -7.77 7.57 -8.37
N LEU A 12 -7.83 7.10 -7.12
CA LEU A 12 -8.60 5.93 -6.68
C LEU A 12 -9.99 6.30 -6.11
N GLU A 13 -10.39 7.57 -6.21
CA GLU A 13 -11.63 8.09 -5.62
C GLU A 13 -12.90 7.44 -6.17
N GLY A 14 -12.87 6.95 -7.42
CA GLY A 14 -13.96 6.21 -8.04
C GLY A 14 -14.07 4.74 -7.60
N CYS A 15 -13.05 4.19 -6.93
CA CYS A 15 -13.00 2.79 -6.54
C CYS A 15 -13.32 2.61 -5.04
N MET A 16 -14.58 2.76 -4.66
CA MET A 16 -15.04 2.51 -3.28
C MET A 16 -14.60 1.15 -2.70
N PRO A 17 -14.58 0.03 -3.46
CA PRO A 17 -14.10 -1.25 -2.94
C PRO A 17 -12.63 -1.20 -2.50
N VAL A 18 -11.78 -0.51 -3.26
CA VAL A 18 -10.36 -0.32 -2.96
C VAL A 18 -10.18 0.46 -1.66
N ILE A 19 -10.91 1.57 -1.50
CA ILE A 19 -10.81 2.42 -0.31
C ILE A 19 -11.27 1.65 0.94
N LYS A 20 -12.38 0.92 0.86
CA LYS A 20 -12.87 0.09 1.97
C LYS A 20 -11.86 -0.99 2.34
N LYS A 21 -11.32 -1.71 1.34
CA LYS A 21 -10.32 -2.76 1.58
C LYS A 21 -9.04 -2.19 2.18
N ALA A 22 -8.54 -1.07 1.66
CA ALA A 22 -7.35 -0.43 2.20
C ALA A 22 -7.51 0.01 3.66
N LYS A 23 -8.68 0.57 4.03
CA LYS A 23 -9.00 0.91 5.43
C LYS A 23 -8.99 -0.32 6.35
N GLU A 24 -9.53 -1.44 5.88
CA GLU A 24 -9.53 -2.69 6.64
C GLU A 24 -8.11 -3.24 6.80
N LEU A 25 -7.31 -3.26 5.73
CA LEU A 25 -5.90 -3.64 5.78
C LEU A 25 -5.11 -2.75 6.75
N LEU A 26 -5.39 -1.45 6.77
CA LEU A 26 -4.77 -0.52 7.71
C LEU A 26 -5.12 -0.87 9.17
N ARG A 27 -6.39 -1.18 9.45
CA ARG A 27 -6.87 -1.58 10.77
C ARG A 27 -6.23 -2.90 11.22
N LEU A 28 -6.15 -3.88 10.31
CA LEU A 28 -5.46 -5.15 10.54
C LEU A 28 -3.96 -4.94 10.81
N CYS A 29 -3.30 -4.05 10.06
CA CYS A 29 -1.92 -3.68 10.32
C CYS A 29 -1.74 -3.04 11.69
N SER A 30 -2.64 -2.15 12.11
CA SER A 30 -2.55 -1.55 13.45
C SER A 30 -2.67 -2.58 14.57
N ILE A 31 -3.45 -3.65 14.37
CA ILE A 31 -3.57 -4.76 15.34
C ILE A 31 -2.35 -5.68 15.28
N ARG A 32 -1.81 -5.96 14.10
CA ARG A 32 -0.65 -6.86 13.93
C ARG A 32 0.68 -6.21 14.33
N PHE A 33 0.77 -4.89 14.18
CA PHE A 33 1.95 -4.10 14.46
C PHE A 33 1.64 -3.14 15.61
N GLU A 34 1.43 -3.68 16.82
CA GLU A 34 1.17 -2.89 18.04
C GLU A 34 2.31 -1.89 18.35
N GLY A 35 3.55 -2.20 17.93
CA GLY A 35 4.71 -1.30 18.02
C GLY A 35 4.92 -0.39 16.80
N GLY A 36 4.00 -0.41 15.83
CA GLY A 36 4.12 0.30 14.57
C GLY A 36 5.03 -0.38 13.53
N LEU A 37 5.11 0.23 12.34
CA LEU A 37 5.96 -0.22 11.23
C LEU A 37 7.38 0.39 11.26
N GLY A 38 7.71 1.11 12.34
CA GLY A 38 8.96 1.85 12.48
C GLY A 38 9.10 2.93 11.40
N VAL A 39 10.24 2.93 10.69
CA VAL A 39 10.52 3.87 9.58
C VAL A 39 9.54 3.78 8.41
N ALA A 40 8.76 2.70 8.32
CA ALA A 40 7.77 2.48 7.28
C ALA A 40 6.35 2.92 7.68
N GLU A 41 6.16 3.48 8.89
CA GLU A 41 4.84 3.90 9.37
C GLU A 41 4.20 4.96 8.46
N SER A 42 5.00 5.89 7.91
CA SER A 42 4.55 6.87 6.92
C SER A 42 4.06 6.25 5.61
N CYS A 43 4.56 5.06 5.25
CA CYS A 43 4.19 4.32 4.06
C CYS A 43 3.03 3.35 4.27
N LYS A 44 2.65 3.05 5.52
CA LYS A 44 1.64 2.02 5.85
C LYS A 44 0.34 2.22 5.07
N ALA A 45 -0.18 3.44 5.03
CA ALA A 45 -1.42 3.75 4.30
C ALA A 45 -1.31 3.55 2.78
N VAL A 46 -0.17 3.89 2.20
CA VAL A 46 0.07 3.76 0.76
C VAL A 46 0.26 2.29 0.37
N VAL A 47 0.99 1.54 1.18
CA VAL A 47 1.20 0.10 1.01
C VAL A 47 -0.11 -0.68 1.12
N CYS A 48 -0.97 -0.35 2.09
CA CYS A 48 -2.29 -0.97 2.20
C CYS A 48 -3.19 -0.66 0.99
N LEU A 49 -3.08 0.54 0.42
CA LEU A 49 -3.76 0.90 -0.83
C LEU A 49 -3.23 0.11 -2.03
N GLU A 50 -1.92 -0.04 -2.17
CA GLU A 50 -1.30 -0.85 -3.23
C GLU A 50 -1.80 -2.30 -3.17
N LEU A 51 -1.84 -2.90 -1.97
CA LEU A 51 -2.34 -4.26 -1.77
C LEU A 51 -3.83 -4.38 -2.12
N ALA A 52 -4.65 -3.41 -1.71
CA ALA A 52 -6.07 -3.38 -2.06
C ALA A 52 -6.29 -3.26 -3.57
N CYS A 53 -5.50 -2.43 -4.25
CA CYS A 53 -5.52 -2.32 -5.71
C CYS A 53 -5.08 -3.61 -6.39
N SER A 54 -4.02 -4.24 -5.89
CA SER A 54 -3.51 -5.51 -6.42
C SER A 54 -4.54 -6.64 -6.28
N GLU A 55 -5.23 -6.71 -5.14
CA GLU A 55 -6.31 -7.68 -4.90
C GLU A 55 -7.49 -7.47 -5.86
N LEU A 56 -7.87 -6.21 -6.08
CA LEU A 56 -9.02 -5.84 -6.92
C LEU A 56 -8.65 -5.64 -8.39
N GLN A 57 -7.39 -5.94 -8.77
CA GLN A 57 -6.84 -5.75 -10.12
C GLN A 57 -7.07 -4.32 -10.66
N VAL A 58 -7.04 -3.33 -9.78
CA VAL A 58 -7.17 -1.91 -10.12
C VAL A 58 -5.77 -1.35 -10.43
N PRO A 59 -5.60 -0.59 -11.52
CA PRO A 59 -4.32 0.03 -11.85
C PRO A 59 -3.85 0.94 -10.71
N PHE A 60 -2.58 0.80 -10.32
CA PHE A 60 -1.98 1.54 -9.23
C PHE A 60 -0.62 2.10 -9.62
N ASP A 61 -0.48 3.42 -9.52
CA ASP A 61 0.80 4.09 -9.79
C ASP A 61 1.68 4.08 -8.55
N ARG A 62 2.52 3.04 -8.47
CA ARG A 62 3.49 2.84 -7.38
C ARG A 62 4.49 3.98 -7.27
N GLN A 63 4.98 4.52 -8.39
CA GLN A 63 5.99 5.59 -8.37
C GLN A 63 5.40 6.86 -7.77
N LYS A 64 4.17 7.22 -8.14
CA LYS A 64 3.45 8.34 -7.55
C LYS A 64 3.20 8.11 -6.06
N ALA A 65 2.81 6.89 -5.67
CA ALA A 65 2.63 6.49 -4.27
C ALA A 65 3.90 6.66 -3.41
N ILE A 66 5.05 6.22 -3.91
CA ILE A 66 6.36 6.34 -3.25
C ILE A 66 6.75 7.82 -3.07
N ARG A 67 6.53 8.64 -4.09
CA ARG A 67 6.79 10.09 -4.00
C ARG A 67 5.85 10.78 -3.02
N LEU A 68 4.59 10.36 -2.95
CA LEU A 68 3.59 10.90 -2.02
C LEU A 68 3.85 10.52 -0.56
N SER A 69 4.42 9.34 -0.30
CA SER A 69 4.81 8.91 1.04
C SER A 69 6.13 9.54 1.51
N GLY A 70 6.82 10.29 0.65
CA GLY A 70 8.11 10.91 0.95
C GLY A 70 9.23 9.90 1.18
N SER A 71 9.07 8.67 0.69
CA SER A 71 10.02 7.57 0.89
C SER A 71 10.72 7.17 -0.40
N SER A 72 11.87 6.50 -0.29
CA SER A 72 12.52 5.87 -1.44
C SER A 72 11.94 4.48 -1.73
N GLU A 73 12.21 3.93 -2.92
CA GLU A 73 11.73 2.59 -3.33
C GLU A 73 12.13 1.46 -2.37
N LYS A 74 13.33 1.55 -1.76
CA LYS A 74 13.86 0.53 -0.83
C LYS A 74 13.02 0.37 0.44
N PRO A 75 12.83 1.41 1.28
CA PRO A 75 11.98 1.31 2.48
C PRO A 75 10.53 1.00 2.13
N TYR A 76 10.03 1.50 0.99
CA TYR A 76 8.68 1.20 0.52
C TYR A 76 8.50 -0.29 0.19
N THR A 77 9.41 -0.89 -0.57
CA THR A 77 9.35 -2.32 -0.92
C THR A 77 9.48 -3.19 0.32
N LYS A 78 10.36 -2.82 1.27
CA LYS A 78 10.49 -3.51 2.55
C LYS A 78 9.18 -3.45 3.35
N ALA A 79 8.55 -2.28 3.42
CA ALA A 79 7.25 -2.10 4.07
C ALA A 79 6.18 -2.99 3.45
N LEU A 80 6.11 -3.03 2.11
CA LEU A 80 5.19 -3.88 1.36
C LEU A 80 5.38 -5.36 1.72
N GLN A 81 6.61 -5.86 1.69
CA GLN A 81 6.92 -7.25 2.06
C GLN A 81 6.57 -7.56 3.52
N THR A 82 6.86 -6.65 4.44
CA THR A 82 6.52 -6.80 5.86
C THR A 82 5.02 -6.87 6.06
N VAL A 83 4.24 -6.00 5.41
CA VAL A 83 2.77 -6.01 5.48
C VAL A 83 2.20 -7.25 4.81
N GLN A 84 2.71 -7.65 3.64
CA GLN A 84 2.33 -8.88 2.95
C GLN A 84 2.51 -10.10 3.86
N ASN A 85 3.69 -10.24 4.47
CA ASN A 85 3.97 -11.36 5.37
C ASN A 85 3.11 -11.32 6.63
N ALA A 86 2.93 -10.16 7.25
CA ALA A 86 2.13 -10.03 8.47
C ALA A 86 0.64 -10.26 8.25
N LEU A 87 0.12 -9.92 7.08
CA LEU A 87 -1.27 -10.17 6.69
C LEU A 87 -1.48 -11.51 5.99
N GLY A 88 -0.40 -12.27 5.72
CA GLY A 88 -0.46 -13.53 4.97
C GLY A 88 -0.87 -13.35 3.51
N ILE A 89 -0.72 -12.15 2.98
CA ILE A 89 -1.15 -11.76 1.65
C ILE A 89 -0.04 -12.07 0.65
N ARG A 90 -0.29 -13.02 -0.26
CA ARG A 90 0.60 -13.38 -1.37
C ARG A 90 0.08 -12.84 -2.70
N TYR A 91 -0.25 -11.55 -2.77
CA TYR A 91 -0.44 -10.97 -4.10
C TYR A 91 0.92 -10.95 -4.78
N LEU A 92 1.01 -11.58 -5.95
CA LEU A 92 2.19 -11.53 -6.80
C LEU A 92 2.50 -10.04 -6.98
N THR A 93 3.54 -9.54 -6.32
CA THR A 93 4.19 -8.31 -6.78
C THR A 93 4.66 -8.65 -8.17
N VAL A 94 3.82 -8.37 -9.18
CA VAL A 94 4.21 -8.44 -10.56
C VAL A 94 5.21 -7.31 -10.69
N HIS A 95 6.48 -7.64 -10.46
CA HIS A 95 7.57 -6.93 -11.06
C HIS A 95 7.34 -7.10 -12.57
N ILE A 96 6.51 -6.23 -13.16
CA ILE A 96 6.52 -6.01 -14.59
C ILE A 96 7.88 -5.33 -14.82
N ASN A 97 8.92 -6.16 -14.88
CA ASN A 97 10.22 -5.75 -15.36
C ASN A 97 10.07 -5.66 -16.88
N LEU A 98 9.35 -4.63 -17.33
CA LEU A 98 9.36 -4.24 -18.73
C LEU A 98 10.63 -3.41 -18.94
N HIS A 99 11.77 -4.08 -18.95
CA HIS A 99 13.01 -3.48 -19.41
C HIS A 99 13.83 -4.51 -20.21
N LYS A 100 13.62 -4.40 -21.53
CA LYS A 100 14.39 -4.92 -22.67
C LYS A 100 14.29 -6.41 -22.98
#